data_AF-A0A7L5Y6Z3-F1
#
_entry.id   AF-A0A7L5Y6Z3-F1
#
_cell.length_a   1.000
_cell.length_b   1.000
_cell.length_c   1.000
_cell.angle_alpha   90.00
_cell.angle_beta   90.00
_cell.angle_gamma   90.00
#
_symmetry.space_group_name_H-M   'P 1'
#
loop_
_entity.id
_entity.type
_entity.pdbx_description
1 polymer ?
#
loop_
_entity_poly.entity_id
_entity_poly.type
_entity_poly.pdbx_seq_one_letter_code
_entity_poly.pdbx_strand_id
1 'polypeptide(L)'
;MGAWAVQRSRWAVLVVCAALLGCGKSEVELGKGGSVVQGSAGPNGAQGATDKLVSCTAPVAVVSLMENPGGYVGLGRGGLPDSPLPLVRVLMQQSGCFRIVDRHSGLRATEREQELKERGVLRGDDTTVQKGRGLVAQYTLVPSLSFSERDAGRQIGGLLARIPVLDLFAGAAEQVKFKEAQVVLLLTDNETTEQLAAATGAARSTDLGLGGLAFGKGGGLGGLGWSNTNEGKVIASAFLDAHNRLVGEVQRLVAKPLPPPVPSRAASAPRASG
;
A
#
# COMPACT_ATOMS: atom_id res chain seq x y z
N MET A 1 15.45 60.72 39.60
CA MET A 1 16.03 59.71 38.67
C MET A 1 15.96 58.35 39.36
N GLY A 2 15.08 57.42 38.97
CA GLY A 2 15.08 56.10 39.63
C GLY A 2 13.89 55.16 39.32
N ALA A 3 12.71 55.68 39.00
CA ALA A 3 11.53 54.82 38.83
C ALA A 3 11.38 54.18 37.43
N TRP A 4 12.00 54.76 36.40
CA TRP A 4 11.83 54.31 35.01
C TRP A 4 12.74 53.14 34.59
N ALA A 5 13.84 52.91 35.32
CA ALA A 5 14.80 51.85 34.99
C ALA A 5 14.36 50.46 35.49
N VAL A 6 13.64 50.41 36.62
CA VAL A 6 13.19 49.14 37.24
C VAL A 6 12.00 48.53 36.49
N GLN A 7 11.13 49.37 35.93
CA GLN A 7 9.95 48.92 35.16
C GLN A 7 10.37 48.18 33.87
N ARG A 8 11.41 48.64 33.16
CA ARG A 8 11.88 48.01 31.91
C ARG A 8 12.52 46.63 32.12
N SER A 9 13.17 46.42 33.27
CA SER A 9 13.82 45.15 33.61
C SER A 9 12.82 44.01 33.86
N ARG A 10 11.67 44.29 34.47
CA ARG A 10 10.65 43.26 34.78
C ARG A 10 9.92 42.74 33.54
N TRP A 11 9.81 43.56 32.50
CA TRP A 11 9.15 43.17 31.23
C TRP A 11 10.07 42.35 30.33
N ALA A 12 11.39 42.60 30.36
CA ALA A 12 12.35 41.82 29.60
C ALA A 12 12.46 40.36 30.07
N VAL A 13 12.31 40.11 31.37
CA VAL A 13 12.38 38.74 31.94
C VAL A 13 11.12 37.91 31.62
N LEU A 14 9.94 38.54 31.56
CA LEU A 14 8.69 37.85 31.21
C LEU A 14 8.63 37.43 29.73
N VAL A 15 9.22 38.21 28.82
CA VAL A 15 9.26 37.87 27.38
C VAL A 15 10.27 36.75 27.09
N VAL A 16 11.38 36.68 27.82
CA VAL A 16 12.38 35.60 27.66
C VAL A 16 11.89 34.27 28.22
N CYS A 17 11.13 34.26 29.32
CA CYS A 17 10.53 33.02 29.85
C CYS A 17 9.38 32.47 28.97
N ALA A 18 8.66 33.34 28.23
CA ALA A 18 7.62 32.90 27.30
C ALA A 18 8.19 32.26 26.01
N ALA A 19 9.43 32.58 25.63
CA ALA A 19 10.07 32.03 24.45
C ALA A 19 10.61 30.59 24.64
N LEU A 20 10.73 30.10 25.88
CA LEU A 20 11.25 28.75 26.18
C LEU A 20 10.17 27.66 26.26
N LEU A 21 8.88 28.02 26.15
CA LEU A 21 7.77 27.04 26.09
C LEU A 21 7.41 26.62 24.65
N GLY A 22 8.10 27.17 23.64
CA GLY A 22 7.87 26.88 22.22
C GLY A 22 8.67 25.71 21.65
N CYS A 23 9.25 24.84 22.49
CA CYS A 23 9.83 23.58 22.00
C CYS A 23 8.66 22.63 21.70
N GLY A 24 8.07 22.84 20.52
CA GLY A 24 6.94 22.07 20.01
C GLY A 24 7.26 20.58 20.10
N LYS A 25 6.45 19.87 20.88
CA LYS A 25 6.35 18.42 20.78
C LYS A 25 5.98 18.14 19.33
N SER A 26 6.91 17.57 18.56
CA SER A 26 6.61 16.89 17.31
C SER A 26 5.79 15.64 17.67
N GLU A 27 4.54 15.87 18.06
CA GLU A 27 3.58 14.82 18.34
C GLU A 27 3.27 14.17 16.98
N VAL A 28 3.83 12.99 16.79
CA VAL A 28 3.55 12.16 15.61
C VAL A 28 2.08 11.79 15.69
N GLU A 29 1.24 12.53 14.98
CA GLU A 29 -0.19 12.29 14.95
C GLU A 29 -0.46 10.97 14.24
N LEU A 30 -0.83 9.97 15.04
CA LEU A 30 -1.20 8.64 14.57
C LEU A 30 -2.32 8.76 13.54
N GLY A 31 -2.09 8.21 12.35
CA GLY A 31 -3.12 8.14 11.32
C GLY A 31 -3.42 9.48 10.66
N LYS A 32 -2.41 10.22 10.19
CA LYS A 32 -2.59 11.38 9.27
C LYS A 32 -1.89 11.28 7.91
N GLY A 33 -1.31 10.11 7.58
CA GLY A 33 -0.79 9.86 6.22
C GLY A 33 -1.93 9.62 5.23
N GLY A 34 -2.03 10.40 4.15
CA GLY A 34 -3.11 10.27 3.16
C GLY A 34 -2.75 9.37 1.98
N SER A 35 -3.43 8.24 1.81
CA SER A 35 -3.38 7.37 0.62
C SER A 35 -4.79 6.84 0.34
N VAL A 36 -5.11 6.58 -0.93
CA VAL A 36 -6.39 5.93 -1.33
C VAL A 36 -6.51 4.51 -0.80
N VAL A 37 -5.38 3.85 -0.53
CA VAL A 37 -5.30 2.57 0.18
C VAL A 37 -4.85 2.87 1.60
N GLN A 38 -5.78 2.72 2.55
CA GLN A 38 -5.59 2.99 3.97
C GLN A 38 -6.47 2.06 4.81
N GLY A 39 -6.23 2.02 6.12
CA GLY A 39 -6.99 1.22 7.06
C GLY A 39 -6.42 -0.18 7.28
N SER A 40 -7.28 -1.13 7.63
CA SER A 40 -6.89 -2.50 7.96
C SER A 40 -7.88 -3.53 7.42
N ALA A 41 -7.47 -4.80 7.45
CA ALA A 41 -8.33 -5.94 7.12
C ALA A 41 -8.00 -7.11 8.03
N GLY A 42 -9.01 -7.91 8.35
CA GLY A 42 -8.86 -9.13 9.14
C GLY A 42 -10.05 -10.07 8.99
N PRO A 43 -10.17 -11.10 9.85
CA PRO A 43 -11.27 -12.07 9.79
C PRO A 43 -12.68 -11.47 9.88
N ASN A 44 -12.79 -10.25 10.40
CA ASN A 44 -14.05 -9.52 10.55
C ASN A 44 -14.30 -8.51 9.41
N GLY A 45 -13.53 -8.58 8.32
CA GLY A 45 -13.63 -7.67 7.18
C GLY A 45 -12.68 -6.48 7.23
N ALA A 46 -12.90 -5.54 6.32
CA ALA A 46 -12.10 -4.33 6.17
C ALA A 46 -12.58 -3.20 7.11
N GLN A 47 -11.63 -2.40 7.57
CA GLN A 47 -11.86 -1.22 8.40
C GLN A 47 -11.13 -0.03 7.75
N GLY A 48 -11.86 1.02 7.39
CA GLY A 48 -11.28 2.22 6.77
C GLY A 48 -10.82 2.06 5.32
N ALA A 49 -11.29 1.02 4.62
CA ALA A 49 -11.08 0.90 3.18
C ALA A 49 -11.80 2.04 2.43
N THR A 50 -11.28 2.42 1.26
CA THR A 50 -11.91 3.41 0.39
C THR A 50 -13.22 2.89 -0.20
N ASP A 51 -14.23 3.75 -0.32
CA ASP A 51 -15.51 3.42 -0.98
C ASP A 51 -15.35 3.09 -2.48
N LYS A 52 -14.18 3.38 -3.05
CA LYS A 52 -13.82 3.00 -4.42
C LYS A 52 -13.34 1.56 -4.55
N LEU A 53 -13.04 0.87 -3.45
CA LEU A 53 -12.58 -0.51 -3.46
C LEU A 53 -13.78 -1.44 -3.67
N VAL A 54 -13.71 -2.30 -4.68
CA VAL A 54 -14.72 -3.35 -4.88
C VAL A 54 -14.57 -4.37 -3.75
N SER A 55 -15.67 -4.71 -3.10
CA SER A 55 -15.72 -5.70 -2.02
C SER A 55 -16.55 -6.92 -2.41
N CYS A 56 -16.17 -8.09 -1.90
CA CYS A 56 -16.93 -9.33 -2.00
C CYS A 56 -17.46 -9.75 -0.63
N THR A 57 -18.69 -10.29 -0.60
CA THR A 57 -19.28 -10.86 0.63
C THR A 57 -18.63 -12.18 1.06
N ALA A 58 -18.04 -12.90 0.10
CA ALA A 58 -17.26 -14.10 0.33
C ALA A 58 -16.04 -14.12 -0.59
N PRO A 59 -14.91 -14.74 -0.16
CA PRO A 59 -13.76 -14.91 -1.02
C PRO A 59 -14.10 -15.82 -2.20
N VAL A 60 -13.57 -15.51 -3.38
CA VAL A 60 -13.77 -16.30 -4.61
C VAL A 60 -12.55 -17.17 -4.95
N ALA A 61 -11.37 -16.84 -4.41
CA ALA A 61 -10.12 -17.52 -4.73
C ALA A 61 -9.12 -17.48 -3.57
N VAL A 62 -8.25 -18.49 -3.51
CA VAL A 62 -7.05 -18.48 -2.64
C VAL A 62 -5.82 -18.12 -3.46
N VAL A 63 -5.15 -17.03 -3.11
CA VAL A 63 -4.09 -16.45 -3.93
C VAL A 63 -2.79 -16.32 -3.14
N SER A 64 -1.66 -16.67 -3.76
CA SER A 64 -0.33 -16.24 -3.31
C SER A 64 0.13 -15.04 -4.12
N LEU A 65 0.76 -14.07 -3.43
CA LEU A 65 1.41 -12.95 -4.10
C LEU A 65 2.88 -13.30 -4.35
N MET A 66 3.34 -13.08 -5.56
CA MET A 66 4.73 -13.31 -5.96
C MET A 66 5.32 -12.02 -6.53
N GLU A 67 6.59 -11.76 -6.20
CA GLU A 67 7.32 -10.63 -6.79
C GLU A 67 7.48 -10.83 -8.29
N ASN A 68 7.51 -9.72 -9.04
CA ASN A 68 7.88 -9.78 -10.44
C ASN A 68 9.36 -10.20 -10.57
N PRO A 69 9.70 -11.29 -11.29
CA PRO A 69 11.09 -11.70 -11.48
C PRO A 69 11.92 -10.67 -12.27
N GLY A 70 11.28 -9.83 -13.09
CA GLY A 70 11.90 -8.71 -13.79
C GLY A 70 12.12 -7.46 -12.91
N GLY A 71 11.68 -7.50 -11.65
CA GLY A 71 11.71 -6.36 -10.73
C GLY A 71 10.70 -5.26 -11.09
N TYR A 72 10.80 -4.12 -10.40
CA TYR A 72 9.94 -2.96 -10.63
C TYR A 72 10.77 -1.74 -11.00
N VAL A 73 10.59 -1.26 -12.22
CA VAL A 73 11.35 -0.13 -12.73
C VAL A 73 10.92 1.14 -12.01
N GLY A 74 11.79 1.74 -11.20
CA GLY A 74 11.53 3.03 -10.55
C GLY A 74 11.04 2.97 -9.10
N LEU A 75 10.80 1.78 -8.55
CA LEU A 75 10.68 1.58 -7.10
C LEU A 75 12.06 1.64 -6.41
N GLY A 76 12.06 1.90 -5.10
CA GLY A 76 13.29 2.08 -4.30
C GLY A 76 14.00 3.41 -4.49
N ARG A 77 13.44 4.32 -5.30
CA ARG A 77 13.94 5.70 -5.49
C ARG A 77 12.94 6.71 -4.94
N GLY A 78 13.43 7.83 -4.42
CA GLY A 78 12.57 8.96 -4.02
C GLY A 78 11.58 8.66 -2.88
N GLY A 79 11.88 7.67 -2.03
CA GLY A 79 11.03 7.31 -0.89
C GLY A 79 9.90 6.32 -1.21
N LEU A 80 9.85 5.77 -2.43
CA LEU A 80 8.95 4.68 -2.77
C LEU A 80 9.46 3.34 -2.20
N PRO A 81 8.59 2.49 -1.63
CA PRO A 81 8.98 1.13 -1.23
C PRO A 81 9.49 0.30 -2.40
N ASP A 82 10.40 -0.65 -2.12
CA ASP A 82 11.02 -1.51 -3.13
C ASP A 82 10.07 -2.54 -3.75
N SER A 83 8.95 -2.82 -3.08
CA SER A 83 7.97 -3.82 -3.50
C SER A 83 6.53 -3.30 -3.33
N PRO A 84 5.65 -3.50 -4.33
CA PRO A 84 4.24 -3.22 -4.22
C PRO A 84 3.45 -4.34 -3.54
N LEU A 85 4.05 -5.50 -3.21
CA LEU A 85 3.30 -6.61 -2.59
C LEU A 85 2.60 -6.23 -1.29
N PRO A 86 3.17 -5.44 -0.37
CA PRO A 86 2.44 -5.01 0.83
C PRO A 86 1.20 -4.19 0.50
N LEU A 87 1.27 -3.31 -0.51
CA LEU A 87 0.15 -2.51 -0.96
C LEU A 87 -0.95 -3.39 -1.58
N VAL A 88 -0.58 -4.28 -2.50
CA VAL A 88 -1.49 -5.22 -3.15
C VAL A 88 -2.14 -6.16 -2.12
N ARG A 89 -1.37 -6.59 -1.12
CA ARG A 89 -1.86 -7.43 -0.02
C ARG A 89 -2.95 -6.74 0.77
N VAL A 90 -2.78 -5.47 1.14
CA VAL A 90 -3.81 -4.70 1.86
C VAL A 90 -5.05 -4.54 0.99
N LEU A 91 -4.91 -4.14 -0.28
CA LEU A 91 -6.04 -4.02 -1.22
C LEU A 91 -6.85 -5.32 -1.30
N MET A 92 -6.17 -6.44 -1.53
CA MET A 92 -6.81 -7.75 -1.69
C MET A 92 -7.42 -8.28 -0.40
N GLN A 93 -6.83 -7.99 0.77
CA GLN A 93 -7.43 -8.35 2.06
C GLN A 93 -8.66 -7.48 2.36
N GLN A 94 -8.59 -6.19 2.04
CA GLN A 94 -9.70 -5.26 2.25
C GLN A 94 -10.89 -5.53 1.34
N SER A 95 -10.66 -5.98 0.10
CA SER A 95 -11.78 -6.34 -0.77
C SER A 95 -12.52 -7.59 -0.29
N GLY A 96 -11.87 -8.46 0.50
CA GLY A 96 -12.47 -9.72 0.94
C GLY A 96 -12.70 -10.73 -0.19
N CYS A 97 -12.37 -10.37 -1.44
CA CYS A 97 -12.54 -11.22 -2.62
C CYS A 97 -11.50 -12.35 -2.69
N PHE A 98 -10.37 -12.20 -1.99
CA PHE A 98 -9.28 -13.16 -2.04
C PHE A 98 -8.85 -13.58 -0.65
N ARG A 99 -8.65 -14.88 -0.45
CA ARG A 99 -7.89 -15.35 0.71
C ARG A 99 -6.42 -15.41 0.34
N ILE A 100 -5.59 -14.63 1.02
CA ILE A 100 -4.17 -14.55 0.73
C ILE A 100 -3.41 -15.58 1.56
N VAL A 101 -2.52 -16.32 0.91
CA VAL A 101 -1.51 -17.15 1.59
C VAL A 101 -0.13 -16.53 1.41
N ASP A 102 0.64 -16.45 2.50
CA ASP A 102 1.98 -15.89 2.46
C ASP A 102 3.01 -16.97 2.09
N ARG A 103 3.57 -16.85 0.89
CA ARG A 103 4.65 -17.72 0.38
C ARG A 103 6.04 -17.11 0.53
N HIS A 104 6.16 -15.99 1.24
CA HIS A 104 7.40 -15.29 1.51
C HIS A 104 7.71 -15.29 3.01
N SER A 105 7.31 -14.25 3.74
CA SER A 105 7.69 -14.05 5.14
C SER A 105 7.08 -15.10 6.06
N GLY A 106 5.78 -15.32 5.94
CA GLY A 106 5.04 -16.28 6.77
C GLY A 106 5.47 -17.73 6.56
N LEU A 107 5.72 -18.13 5.31
CA LEU A 107 6.22 -19.47 5.01
C LEU A 107 7.63 -19.68 5.59
N ARG A 108 8.56 -18.75 5.37
CA ARG A 108 9.92 -18.83 5.94
C ARG A 108 9.91 -18.85 7.46
N ALA A 109 9.02 -18.10 8.11
CA ALA A 109 8.83 -18.17 9.55
C ALA A 109 8.35 -19.56 10.00
N THR A 110 7.40 -20.15 9.28
CA THR A 110 6.90 -21.50 9.58
C THR A 110 7.98 -22.56 9.40
N GLU A 111 8.79 -22.48 8.34
CA GLU A 111 9.93 -23.36 8.11
C GLU A 111 10.98 -23.23 9.22
N ARG A 112 11.25 -21.99 9.66
CA ARG A 112 12.17 -21.70 10.77
C ARG A 112 11.73 -22.36 12.07
N GLU A 113 10.44 -22.29 12.40
CA GLU A 113 9.86 -22.95 13.58
C GLU A 113 9.93 -24.47 13.48
N GLN A 114 9.70 -25.05 12.29
CA GLN A 114 9.90 -26.49 12.09
C GLN A 114 11.36 -26.90 12.31
N GLU A 115 12.33 -26.13 11.82
CA GLU A 115 13.75 -26.44 12.03
C GLU A 115 14.15 -26.29 13.51
N LEU A 116 13.58 -25.33 14.25
CA LEU A 116 13.77 -25.21 15.69
C LEU A 116 13.17 -26.39 16.45
N LYS A 117 12.00 -26.88 16.02
CA LYS A 117 11.36 -28.08 16.55
C LYS A 117 12.22 -29.32 16.34
N GLU A 118 12.71 -29.52 15.12
CA GLU A 118 13.57 -30.65 14.75
C GLU A 118 14.91 -30.65 15.52
N ARG A 119 15.41 -29.46 15.87
CA ARG A 119 16.60 -29.29 16.72
C ARG A 119 16.33 -29.40 18.22
N GLY A 120 15.09 -29.62 18.65
CA GLY A 120 14.74 -29.75 20.07
C GLY A 120 14.85 -28.46 20.87
N VAL A 121 14.81 -27.29 20.22
CA VAL A 121 14.89 -25.98 20.88
C VAL A 121 13.53 -25.54 21.44
N LEU A 122 12.43 -25.99 20.83
CA LEU A 122 11.07 -25.66 21.25
C LEU A 122 10.63 -26.47 22.47
N ARG A 123 9.63 -25.95 23.19
CA ARG A 123 9.04 -26.63 24.34
C ARG A 123 8.41 -27.97 23.91
N GLY A 124 8.62 -29.03 24.69
CA GLY A 124 8.23 -30.40 24.32
C GLY A 124 6.73 -30.67 24.15
N ASP A 125 5.87 -29.80 24.67
CA ASP A 125 4.40 -29.86 24.56
C ASP A 125 3.85 -29.06 23.36
N ASP A 126 4.70 -28.50 22.50
CA ASP A 126 4.24 -27.61 21.43
C ASP A 126 3.56 -28.35 20.25
N THR A 127 2.24 -28.13 20.16
CA THR A 127 1.36 -28.64 19.11
C THR A 127 0.98 -27.57 18.08
N THR A 128 1.54 -26.36 18.17
CA THR A 128 1.11 -25.19 17.38
C THR A 128 1.49 -25.31 15.91
N VAL A 129 2.75 -25.68 15.63
CA VAL A 129 3.25 -25.81 14.24
C VAL A 129 3.38 -27.29 13.87
N GLN A 130 2.52 -27.74 12.97
CA GLN A 130 2.45 -29.14 12.50
C GLN A 130 2.64 -29.22 10.99
N LYS A 131 3.34 -30.27 10.53
CA LYS A 131 3.51 -30.57 9.11
C LYS A 131 2.15 -30.81 8.45
N GLY A 132 1.97 -30.35 7.21
CA GLY A 132 0.76 -30.59 6.40
C GLY A 132 -0.44 -29.65 6.68
N ARG A 133 -0.30 -28.65 7.55
CA ARG A 133 -1.38 -27.68 7.86
C ARG A 133 -1.38 -26.42 6.97
N GLY A 134 -0.43 -26.31 6.04
CA GLY A 134 -0.30 -25.17 5.13
C GLY A 134 -1.45 -25.10 4.13
N LEU A 135 -2.02 -23.91 3.95
CA LEU A 135 -3.04 -23.68 2.93
C LEU A 135 -2.42 -23.57 1.54
N VAL A 136 -2.98 -24.27 0.55
CA VAL A 136 -2.55 -24.24 -0.84
C VAL A 136 -3.08 -22.97 -1.53
N ALA A 137 -2.22 -22.28 -2.28
CA ALA A 137 -2.65 -21.21 -3.18
C ALA A 137 -3.23 -21.86 -4.44
N GLN A 138 -4.46 -21.52 -4.80
CA GLN A 138 -5.05 -21.96 -6.07
C GLN A 138 -4.49 -21.17 -7.24
N TYR A 139 -4.20 -19.88 -7.01
CA TYR A 139 -3.67 -18.97 -8.02
C TYR A 139 -2.46 -18.22 -7.49
N THR A 140 -1.59 -17.81 -8.40
CA THR A 140 -0.49 -16.89 -8.14
C THR A 140 -0.77 -15.56 -8.83
N LEU A 141 -0.67 -14.48 -8.07
CA LEU A 141 -0.76 -13.12 -8.60
C LEU A 141 0.63 -12.49 -8.67
N VAL A 142 0.97 -11.97 -9.84
CA VAL A 142 2.21 -11.23 -10.10
C VAL A 142 1.84 -9.81 -10.52
N PRO A 143 2.23 -8.78 -9.74
CA PRO A 143 2.09 -7.41 -10.18
C PRO A 143 3.24 -7.01 -11.11
N SER A 144 2.96 -6.13 -12.04
CA SER A 144 3.93 -5.44 -12.89
C SER A 144 3.62 -3.94 -12.86
N LEU A 145 4.65 -3.12 -12.87
CA LEU A 145 4.54 -1.67 -12.79
C LEU A 145 5.39 -1.05 -13.91
N SER A 146 4.74 -0.21 -14.71
CA SER A 146 5.37 0.62 -15.73
C SER A 146 4.97 2.08 -15.50
N PHE A 147 5.88 3.00 -15.82
CA PHE A 147 5.65 4.43 -15.72
C PHE A 147 5.64 5.03 -17.11
N SER A 148 4.55 5.69 -17.49
CA SER A 148 4.50 6.44 -18.73
C SER A 148 5.08 7.82 -18.48
N GLU A 149 6.38 8.00 -18.78
CA GLU A 149 7.02 9.31 -19.09
C GLU A 149 8.56 9.30 -19.22
N ARG A 150 9.26 8.16 -19.13
CA ARG A 150 10.72 8.17 -19.27
C ARG A 150 11.23 8.59 -20.66
N ASP A 151 10.44 8.46 -21.72
CA ASP A 151 10.93 8.65 -23.10
C ASP A 151 10.38 9.87 -23.84
N ALA A 152 9.22 10.42 -23.47
CA ALA A 152 8.61 11.54 -24.21
C ALA A 152 9.29 12.90 -23.95
N GLY A 153 9.80 13.15 -22.74
CA GLY A 153 10.43 14.43 -22.38
C GLY A 153 11.88 14.58 -22.84
N ARG A 154 12.61 13.47 -23.02
CA ARG A 154 14.05 13.49 -23.35
C ARG A 154 14.31 13.80 -24.82
N GLN A 155 13.41 13.39 -25.73
CA GLN A 155 13.51 13.73 -27.16
C GLN A 155 13.14 15.18 -27.45
N ILE A 156 12.13 15.72 -26.75
CA ILE A 156 11.66 17.09 -26.98
C ILE A 156 12.56 18.10 -26.24
N GLY A 157 12.99 17.78 -25.01
CA GLY A 157 13.97 18.59 -24.26
C GLY A 157 15.36 18.64 -24.92
N GLY A 158 15.81 17.54 -25.54
CA GLY A 158 17.08 17.50 -26.28
C GLY A 158 17.06 18.29 -27.60
N LEU A 159 15.89 18.55 -28.18
CA LEU A 159 15.74 19.37 -29.38
C LEU A 159 15.61 20.87 -29.03
N LEU A 160 14.96 21.19 -27.91
CA LEU A 160 14.82 22.57 -27.42
C LEU A 160 16.12 23.12 -26.79
N ALA A 161 16.94 22.26 -26.17
CA ALA A 161 18.28 22.61 -25.65
C ALA A 161 19.32 22.93 -26.74
N ARG A 162 18.95 22.84 -28.03
CA ARG A 162 19.79 23.26 -29.17
C ARG A 162 19.48 24.67 -29.68
N ILE A 163 18.50 25.36 -29.09
CA ILE A 163 18.13 26.72 -29.46
C ILE A 163 18.66 27.66 -28.36
N PRO A 164 19.77 28.40 -28.59
CA PRO A 164 20.49 29.15 -27.55
C PRO A 164 19.70 30.31 -26.91
N VAL A 165 18.53 30.65 -27.46
CA VAL A 165 17.65 31.71 -26.94
C VAL A 165 16.56 31.14 -26.00
N LEU A 166 16.36 29.82 -25.97
CA LEU A 166 15.36 29.15 -25.13
C LEU A 166 15.96 28.50 -23.87
N ASP A 167 17.28 28.50 -23.70
CA ASP A 167 17.96 27.98 -22.50
C ASP A 167 17.57 28.72 -21.20
N LEU A 168 17.12 29.98 -21.30
CA LEU A 168 16.60 30.72 -20.13
C LEU A 168 15.23 30.21 -19.64
N PHE A 169 14.49 29.49 -20.48
CA PHE A 169 13.21 28.87 -20.10
C PHE A 169 13.34 27.35 -19.85
N ALA A 170 14.48 26.74 -20.20
CA ALA A 170 14.76 25.32 -19.96
C ALA A 170 14.91 24.98 -18.46
N GLY A 171 15.27 25.96 -17.62
CA GLY A 171 15.35 25.82 -16.16
C GLY A 171 14.01 25.61 -15.44
N ALA A 172 12.88 25.76 -16.14
CA ALA A 172 11.55 25.48 -15.58
C ALA A 172 11.04 24.05 -15.89
N ALA A 173 11.78 23.27 -16.69
CA ALA A 173 11.34 21.96 -17.17
C ALA A 173 11.85 20.78 -16.33
N GLU A 174 12.58 21.00 -15.24
CA GLU A 174 13.16 19.93 -14.40
C GLU A 174 12.15 19.28 -13.43
N GLN A 175 10.87 19.68 -13.49
CA GLN A 175 9.78 19.14 -12.69
C GLN A 175 8.75 18.40 -13.57
N VAL A 176 9.20 17.56 -14.50
CA VAL A 176 8.29 16.60 -15.14
C VAL A 176 8.06 15.44 -14.17
N LYS A 177 7.30 15.75 -13.11
CA LYS A 177 6.75 14.79 -12.15
C LYS A 177 5.91 13.79 -12.91
N PHE A 178 6.20 12.50 -12.71
CA PHE A 178 5.46 11.34 -13.23
C PHE A 178 3.96 11.63 -13.39
N LYS A 179 3.48 11.82 -14.62
CA LYS A 179 2.07 12.16 -14.85
C LYS A 179 1.16 10.95 -14.86
N GLU A 180 1.68 9.73 -15.06
CA GLU A 180 0.86 8.52 -15.12
C GLU A 180 1.62 7.27 -14.65
N ALA A 181 0.98 6.46 -13.79
CA ALA A 181 1.42 5.09 -13.49
C ALA A 181 0.49 4.11 -14.19
N GLN A 182 1.07 3.06 -14.79
CA GLN A 182 0.35 1.95 -15.40
C GLN A 182 0.76 0.65 -14.72
N VAL A 183 -0.21 -0.08 -14.23
CA VAL A 183 -0.03 -1.33 -13.49
C VAL A 183 -0.68 -2.45 -14.28
N VAL A 184 -0.07 -3.64 -14.23
CA VAL A 184 -0.67 -4.87 -14.70
C VAL A 184 -0.67 -5.89 -13.56
N LEU A 185 -1.80 -6.51 -13.29
CA LEU A 185 -1.92 -7.66 -12.38
C LEU A 185 -2.19 -8.90 -13.23
N LEU A 186 -1.32 -9.90 -13.09
CA LEU A 186 -1.42 -11.18 -13.78
C LEU A 186 -1.81 -12.26 -12.78
N LEU A 187 -2.84 -13.03 -13.09
CA LEU A 187 -3.31 -14.15 -12.27
C LEU A 187 -3.15 -15.46 -13.04
N THR A 188 -2.35 -16.36 -12.48
CA THR A 188 -2.05 -17.68 -13.06
C THR A 188 -2.60 -18.78 -12.17
N ASP A 189 -3.21 -19.81 -12.77
CA ASP A 189 -3.63 -21.02 -12.09
C ASP A 189 -2.42 -21.91 -11.77
N ASN A 190 -2.28 -22.29 -10.50
CA ASN A 190 -1.15 -23.10 -10.06
C ASN A 190 -1.27 -24.58 -10.48
N GLU A 191 -2.47 -25.06 -10.84
CA GLU A 191 -2.68 -26.44 -11.29
C GLU A 191 -2.41 -26.61 -12.79
N THR A 192 -2.90 -25.68 -13.61
CA THR A 192 -2.81 -25.77 -15.08
C THR A 192 -1.70 -24.92 -15.68
N THR A 193 -1.08 -24.04 -14.90
CA THR A 193 -0.14 -23.00 -15.37
C THR A 193 -0.73 -21.99 -16.35
N GLU A 194 -2.06 -21.99 -16.50
CA GLU A 194 -2.78 -21.08 -17.38
C GLU A 194 -2.88 -19.68 -16.77
N GLN A 195 -2.60 -18.65 -17.57
CA GLN A 195 -2.85 -17.27 -17.17
C GLN A 195 -4.32 -16.93 -17.41
N LEU A 196 -5.14 -17.10 -16.36
CA LEU A 196 -6.60 -16.97 -16.45
C LEU A 196 -7.10 -15.54 -16.52
N ALA A 197 -6.39 -14.60 -15.89
CA ALA A 197 -6.80 -13.20 -15.87
C ALA A 197 -5.60 -12.27 -15.90
N ALA A 198 -5.76 -11.16 -16.62
CA ALA A 198 -4.87 -10.03 -16.60
C ALA A 198 -5.71 -8.76 -16.49
N ALA A 199 -5.33 -7.86 -15.58
CA ALA A 199 -6.02 -6.59 -15.41
C ALA A 199 -5.01 -5.46 -15.41
N THR A 200 -5.27 -4.43 -16.22
CA THR A 200 -4.47 -3.21 -16.24
C THR A 200 -5.20 -2.10 -15.50
N GLY A 201 -4.45 -1.29 -14.79
CA GLY A 201 -4.95 -0.09 -14.13
C GLY A 201 -4.03 1.10 -14.38
N ALA A 202 -4.61 2.29 -14.37
CA ALA A 202 -3.84 3.51 -14.57
C ALA A 202 -4.38 4.64 -13.69
N ALA A 203 -3.50 5.56 -13.33
CA ALA A 203 -3.88 6.78 -12.61
C ALA A 203 -2.95 7.93 -12.99
N ARG A 204 -3.47 9.16 -12.92
CA ARG A 204 -2.73 10.39 -13.23
C ARG A 204 -2.68 11.34 -12.06
N SER A 205 -1.59 12.11 -11.96
CA SER A 205 -1.40 13.10 -10.90
C SER A 205 -2.37 14.28 -10.99
N THR A 206 -2.84 14.64 -12.19
CA THR A 206 -3.86 15.69 -12.41
C THR A 206 -5.21 15.34 -11.77
N ASP A 207 -5.56 14.05 -11.75
CA ASP A 207 -6.82 13.57 -11.16
C ASP A 207 -6.80 13.71 -9.63
N LEU A 208 -5.60 13.61 -9.03
CA LEU A 208 -5.36 13.87 -7.62
C LEU A 208 -5.32 15.38 -7.30
N GLY A 209 -5.04 16.27 -8.26
CA GLY A 209 -4.96 17.71 -8.03
C GLY A 209 -6.33 18.41 -8.01
N LEU A 210 -7.25 18.00 -8.90
CA LEU A 210 -8.60 18.58 -9.00
C LEU A 210 -9.65 17.75 -8.24
N GLY A 211 -9.46 16.43 -8.15
CA GLY A 211 -10.32 15.52 -7.37
C GLY A 211 -9.80 15.26 -5.94
N GLY A 212 -8.51 15.44 -5.65
CA GLY A 212 -7.89 15.15 -4.35
C GLY A 212 -8.37 15.99 -3.18
N LEU A 213 -8.98 17.14 -3.44
CA LEU A 213 -9.68 17.93 -2.42
C LEU A 213 -11.01 17.27 -1.98
N ALA A 214 -11.57 16.37 -2.80
CA ALA A 214 -12.72 15.53 -2.45
C ALA A 214 -12.30 14.16 -1.89
N PHE A 215 -11.04 13.72 -2.09
CA PHE A 215 -10.47 12.54 -1.44
C PHE A 215 -10.00 12.87 -0.01
N GLY A 216 -10.96 13.18 0.87
CA GLY A 216 -10.84 13.05 2.32
C GLY A 216 -10.17 14.21 3.08
N LYS A 217 -10.99 15.14 3.57
CA LYS A 217 -10.64 16.09 4.66
C LYS A 217 -10.40 15.42 6.04
N GLY A 218 -10.36 14.09 6.11
CA GLY A 218 -10.13 13.30 7.32
C GLY A 218 -9.10 12.20 7.08
N GLY A 219 -8.03 12.52 6.33
CA GLY A 219 -7.00 11.58 5.91
C GLY A 219 -6.33 10.91 7.10
N GLY A 220 -6.45 9.58 7.16
CA GLY A 220 -5.79 8.80 8.18
C GLY A 220 -5.50 7.36 7.81
N LEU A 221 -4.21 7.02 7.93
CA LEU A 221 -3.55 5.71 7.79
C LEU A 221 -3.09 5.28 6.40
N GLY A 222 -2.20 6.04 5.77
CA GLY A 222 -1.17 5.51 4.86
C GLY A 222 0.15 5.36 5.61
N GLY A 223 0.47 4.15 6.08
CA GLY A 223 1.71 3.83 6.80
C GLY A 223 2.74 3.04 6.00
N LEU A 224 2.51 2.84 4.69
CA LEU A 224 3.29 1.89 3.89
C LEU A 224 4.26 2.56 2.89
N GLY A 225 4.64 3.82 3.11
CA GLY A 225 5.50 4.59 2.18
C GLY A 225 4.77 5.10 0.92
N TRP A 226 3.67 4.45 0.51
CA TRP A 226 2.87 4.79 -0.67
C TRP A 226 2.05 6.09 -0.56
N SER A 227 1.81 6.58 0.66
CA SER A 227 1.11 7.86 0.92
C SER A 227 2.01 9.09 0.91
N ASN A 228 3.33 8.88 0.97
CA ASN A 228 4.26 9.93 1.35
C ASN A 228 4.62 10.84 0.17
N THR A 229 4.46 10.36 -1.06
CA THR A 229 4.80 11.09 -2.28
C THR A 229 3.61 11.10 -3.24
N ASN A 230 3.58 12.08 -4.16
CA ASN A 230 2.52 12.14 -5.16
C ASN A 230 2.60 10.93 -6.10
N GLU A 231 3.82 10.50 -6.40
CA GLU A 231 4.15 9.30 -7.15
C GLU A 231 3.54 8.06 -6.48
N GLY A 232 3.74 7.92 -5.16
CA GLY A 232 3.20 6.82 -4.38
C GLY A 232 1.67 6.77 -4.44
N LYS A 233 1.00 7.93 -4.35
CA LYS A 233 -0.47 8.03 -4.43
C LYS A 233 -1.00 7.65 -5.82
N VAL A 234 -0.31 8.07 -6.89
CA VAL A 234 -0.65 7.69 -8.26
C VAL A 234 -0.50 6.19 -8.46
N ILE A 235 0.62 5.61 -8.00
CA ILE A 235 0.85 4.15 -8.08
C ILE A 235 -0.21 3.39 -7.27
N ALA A 236 -0.52 3.83 -6.05
CA ALA A 236 -1.54 3.22 -5.21
C ALA A 236 -2.94 3.26 -5.87
N SER A 237 -3.26 4.36 -6.55
CA SER A 237 -4.52 4.50 -7.29
C SER A 237 -4.57 3.59 -8.53
N ALA A 238 -3.46 3.44 -9.25
CA ALA A 238 -3.37 2.52 -10.39
C ALA A 238 -3.51 1.05 -9.95
N PHE A 239 -2.91 0.67 -8.81
CA PHE A 239 -3.11 -0.67 -8.22
C PHE A 239 -4.54 -0.92 -7.76
N LEU A 240 -5.21 0.09 -7.19
CA LEU A 240 -6.63 0.01 -6.82
C LEU A 240 -7.52 -0.22 -8.06
N ASP A 241 -7.32 0.55 -9.14
CA ASP A 241 -8.06 0.38 -10.40
C ASP A 241 -7.81 -1.01 -11.01
N ALA A 242 -6.55 -1.44 -11.10
CA ALA A 242 -6.20 -2.77 -11.60
C ALA A 242 -6.84 -3.89 -10.76
N HIS A 243 -6.84 -3.74 -9.43
CA HIS A 243 -7.45 -4.69 -8.51
C HIS A 243 -8.96 -4.82 -8.74
N ASN A 244 -9.68 -3.70 -8.82
CA ASN A 244 -11.13 -3.71 -9.04
C ASN A 244 -11.51 -4.41 -10.36
N ARG A 245 -10.75 -4.16 -11.43
CA ARG A 245 -10.95 -4.83 -12.72
C ARG A 245 -10.63 -6.31 -12.63
N LEU A 246 -9.55 -6.68 -11.93
CA LEU A 246 -9.20 -8.08 -11.71
C LEU A 246 -10.30 -8.83 -10.96
N VAL A 247 -10.88 -8.23 -9.91
CA VAL A 247 -12.01 -8.82 -9.18
C VAL A 247 -13.16 -9.14 -10.14
N GLY A 248 -13.48 -8.22 -11.06
CA GLY A 248 -14.53 -8.44 -12.07
C GLY A 248 -14.28 -9.65 -12.97
N GLU A 249 -13.03 -9.88 -13.38
CA GLU A 249 -12.68 -11.06 -14.19
C GLU A 249 -12.68 -12.35 -13.36
N VAL A 250 -12.13 -12.32 -12.14
CA VAL A 250 -12.05 -13.51 -11.27
C VAL A 250 -13.44 -13.96 -10.83
N GLN A 251 -14.38 -13.06 -10.62
CA GLN A 251 -15.77 -13.41 -10.29
C GLN A 251 -16.48 -14.21 -11.39
N ARG A 252 -15.96 -14.20 -12.62
CA ARG A 252 -16.50 -15.00 -13.73
C ARG A 252 -15.91 -16.41 -13.79
N LEU A 253 -14.87 -16.69 -13.00
CA LEU A 253 -14.26 -18.02 -12.94
C LEU A 253 -15.16 -18.98 -12.13
N VAL A 254 -15.10 -20.26 -12.49
CA VAL A 254 -15.75 -21.31 -11.70
C VAL A 254 -15.06 -21.39 -10.34
N ALA A 255 -15.86 -21.31 -9.26
CA ALA A 255 -15.35 -21.33 -7.90
C ALA A 255 -14.67 -22.68 -7.58
N LYS A 256 -13.39 -22.63 -7.20
CA LYS A 256 -12.69 -23.79 -6.64
C LYS A 256 -13.06 -23.95 -5.15
N PRO A 257 -13.12 -25.19 -4.63
CA PRO A 257 -13.38 -25.42 -3.21
C PRO A 257 -12.40 -24.63 -2.31
N LEU A 258 -12.94 -23.82 -1.40
CA LEU A 258 -12.14 -23.00 -0.51
C LEU A 258 -11.86 -23.77 0.78
N PRO A 259 -10.61 -23.77 1.29
CA PRO A 259 -10.34 -24.22 2.66
C PRO A 259 -11.25 -23.54 3.70
N PRO A 260 -11.47 -24.15 4.87
CA PRO A 260 -12.30 -23.56 5.92
C PRO A 260 -11.75 -22.20 6.38
N PRO A 261 -12.63 -21.25 6.77
CA PRO A 261 -12.20 -19.97 7.31
C PRO A 261 -11.51 -20.15 8.68
N VAL A 262 -10.64 -19.21 9.03
CA VAL A 262 -10.02 -19.17 10.37
C VAL A 262 -11.12 -18.86 11.40
N PRO A 263 -11.21 -19.60 12.52
CA PRO A 263 -12.16 -19.28 13.58
C PRO A 263 -11.98 -17.85 14.07
N SER A 264 -13.06 -17.06 14.07
CA SER A 264 -13.07 -15.69 14.56
C SER A 264 -14.04 -15.55 15.74
N ARG A 265 -13.73 -14.64 16.67
CA ARG A 265 -14.58 -14.37 17.84
C ARG A 265 -16.00 -13.92 17.45
N ALA A 266 -16.14 -13.25 16.30
CA ALA A 266 -17.44 -12.81 15.78
C ALA A 266 -18.28 -13.99 15.27
N ALA A 267 -17.65 -15.02 14.69
CA ALA A 267 -18.34 -16.23 14.23
C ALA A 267 -18.70 -17.20 15.37
N SER A 268 -18.07 -17.07 16.54
CA SER A 268 -18.30 -17.94 17.71
C SER A 268 -19.29 -17.38 18.74
N ALA A 269 -19.88 -16.20 18.51
CA ALA A 269 -20.91 -15.67 19.40
C ALA A 269 -22.20 -16.50 19.22
N PRO A 270 -22.81 -17.04 20.31
CA PRO A 270 -24.09 -17.73 20.20
C PRO A 270 -25.12 -16.75 19.62
N ARG A 271 -25.77 -17.13 18.51
CA ARG A 271 -26.93 -16.40 18.01
C ARG A 271 -27.97 -16.43 19.13
N ALA A 272 -28.24 -15.27 19.74
CA ALA A 272 -29.38 -15.14 20.62
C ALA A 272 -30.62 -15.53 19.82
N SER A 273 -31.22 -16.66 20.17
CA SER A 273 -32.52 -17.08 19.68
C SER A 273 -33.55 -16.05 20.14
N GLY A 274 -34.07 -15.28 19.20
CA GLY A 274 -35.33 -14.55 19.34
C GLY A 274 -36.49 -15.42 18.92
#